data_AF-A0A1L8T8K1-F1
#
_entry.id   AF-A0A1L8T8K1-F1
#
_cell.length_a   1.000
_cell.length_b   1.000
_cell.length_c   1.000
_cell.angle_alpha   90.00
_cell.angle_beta   90.00
_cell.angle_gamma   90.00
#
_symmetry.space_group_name_H-M   'P 1'
#
loop_
_entity.id
_entity.type
_entity.pdbx_description
1 polymer ?
#
loop_
_entity_poly.entity_id
_entity_poly.type
_entity_poly.pdbx_seq_one_letter_code
_entity_poly.pdbx_strand_id
1 'polypeptide(L)'
;MISRTGISIWIEEGVYLEDVVLTNLSVSALYFRAVQTIADPSASDLAVKLRSFKIAYSSGYFFMSGIQYVDQANAPLVSDQRRSVQVEQGGYLAVSGCKFAENVKSMDHVSIYAGGSSKLHVYGKTTFINQNVCMSATLLAELRAGDIQGSSNLVGALADSGTVRASISSSFATTPTKTASYGLIITKGTVM
;
A
#
# COMPACT_ATOMS: atom_id res chain seq x y z
N MET A 1 -2.03 33.57 13.13
CA MET A 1 -3.01 32.49 12.88
C MET A 1 -2.31 31.44 12.01
N ILE A 2 -2.15 30.21 12.48
CA ILE A 2 -1.60 29.11 11.67
C ILE A 2 -2.74 28.13 11.43
N SER A 3 -3.17 27.98 10.17
CA SER A 3 -4.15 26.98 9.76
C SER A 3 -3.49 26.08 8.72
N ARG A 4 -3.47 24.77 9.00
CA ARG A 4 -3.05 23.71 8.08
C ARG A 4 -4.24 22.78 7.90
N THR A 5 -5.26 23.24 7.16
CA THR A 5 -6.42 22.41 6.83
C THR A 5 -5.99 21.26 5.94
N GLY A 6 -6.39 20.03 6.28
CA GLY A 6 -6.22 18.89 5.42
C GLY A 6 -7.12 18.98 4.19
N ILE A 7 -6.63 18.50 3.05
CA ILE A 7 -7.42 18.42 1.81
C ILE A 7 -8.06 17.04 1.76
N SER A 8 -9.37 16.96 1.51
CA SER A 8 -10.08 15.69 1.35
C SER A 8 -10.62 15.57 -0.07
N ILE A 9 -10.29 14.47 -0.72
CA ILE A 9 -10.84 14.04 -2.01
C ILE A 9 -11.76 12.86 -1.73
N TRP A 10 -13.04 13.08 -1.99
CA TRP A 10 -14.10 12.09 -1.85
C TRP A 10 -14.38 11.48 -3.22
N ILE A 11 -14.44 10.15 -3.27
CA ILE A 11 -14.61 9.39 -4.52
C ILE A 11 -15.97 8.69 -4.46
N GLU A 12 -16.77 8.92 -5.48
CA GLU A 12 -18.07 8.26 -5.64
C GLU A 12 -17.89 6.80 -6.06
N GLU A 13 -18.97 6.01 -5.97
CA GLU A 13 -18.92 4.62 -6.39
C GLU A 13 -18.63 4.52 -7.89
N GLY A 14 -17.80 3.56 -8.29
CA GLY A 14 -17.40 3.47 -9.68
C GLY A 14 -16.18 2.63 -9.91
N VAL A 15 -15.93 2.38 -11.20
CA VAL A 15 -14.73 1.71 -11.69
C VAL A 15 -13.88 2.71 -12.44
N TYR A 16 -12.76 3.07 -11.82
CA TYR A 16 -11.81 4.05 -12.28
C TYR A 16 -10.57 3.31 -12.80
N LEU A 17 -10.49 3.12 -14.12
CA LEU A 17 -9.36 2.48 -14.77
C LEU A 17 -8.23 3.49 -15.09
N GLU A 18 -8.06 4.49 -14.23
CA GLU A 18 -7.05 5.52 -14.33
C GLU A 18 -5.82 5.24 -13.45
N ASP A 19 -4.70 5.78 -13.90
CA ASP A 19 -3.46 5.83 -13.12
C ASP A 19 -3.33 7.20 -12.45
N VAL A 20 -3.73 7.28 -11.18
CA VAL A 20 -3.70 8.54 -10.44
C VAL A 20 -2.27 8.83 -10.00
N VAL A 21 -1.73 9.98 -10.42
CA VAL A 21 -0.35 10.37 -10.13
C VAL A 21 -0.32 11.75 -9.48
N LEU A 22 0.29 11.81 -8.29
CA LEU A 22 0.53 13.03 -7.53
C LEU A 22 2.02 13.24 -7.38
N THR A 23 2.51 14.39 -7.84
CA THR A 23 3.95 14.70 -7.77
C THR A 23 4.21 16.13 -7.33
N ASN A 24 5.38 16.35 -6.72
CA ASN A 24 5.86 17.68 -6.34
C ASN A 24 4.89 18.43 -5.42
N LEU A 25 4.24 17.72 -4.51
CA LEU A 25 3.30 18.29 -3.55
C LEU A 25 3.98 18.59 -2.21
N SER A 26 3.61 19.70 -1.58
CA SER A 26 3.89 19.96 -0.17
C SER A 26 2.58 20.28 0.55
N VAL A 27 2.09 19.32 1.31
CA VAL A 27 0.80 19.40 2.01
C VAL A 27 0.95 18.99 3.47
N SER A 28 0.03 19.46 4.31
CA SER A 28 -0.02 19.00 5.71
C SER A 28 -0.67 17.63 5.80
N ALA A 29 -1.85 17.49 5.18
CA ALA A 29 -2.55 16.23 5.05
C ALA A 29 -3.38 16.21 3.75
N LEU A 30 -3.43 15.06 3.08
CA LEU A 30 -4.29 14.81 1.94
C LEU A 30 -4.97 13.44 2.11
N TYR A 31 -6.30 13.43 2.06
CA TYR A 31 -7.15 12.26 2.29
C TYR A 31 -7.83 11.84 1.00
N PHE A 32 -7.72 10.57 0.63
CA PHE A 32 -8.41 9.92 -0.49
C PHE A 32 -9.36 8.87 0.07
N ARG A 33 -10.66 9.08 -0.06
CA ARG A 33 -11.67 8.24 0.62
C ARG A 33 -12.89 8.03 -0.26
N ALA A 34 -13.45 6.82 -0.19
CA ALA A 34 -14.81 6.58 -0.68
C ALA A 34 -15.82 7.48 0.06
N VAL A 35 -16.84 7.97 -0.65
CA VAL A 35 -17.97 8.71 -0.06
C VAL A 35 -18.82 7.79 0.81
N GLN A 36 -18.96 6.53 0.39
CA GLN A 36 -19.83 5.55 1.03
C GLN A 36 -19.20 4.96 2.29
N THR A 37 -20.04 4.35 3.13
CA THR A 37 -19.57 3.53 4.24
C THR A 37 -18.69 2.39 3.72
N ILE A 38 -17.51 2.25 4.33
CA ILE A 38 -16.53 1.24 3.95
C ILE A 38 -17.01 -0.12 4.50
N ALA A 39 -17.40 -1.01 3.59
CA ALA A 39 -17.68 -2.41 3.91
C ALA A 39 -16.40 -3.14 4.37
N ASP A 40 -16.54 -4.29 5.05
CA ASP A 40 -15.38 -5.10 5.41
C ASP A 40 -14.68 -5.63 4.14
N PRO A 41 -13.42 -5.24 3.85
CA PRO A 41 -12.74 -5.61 2.61
C PRO A 41 -12.51 -7.11 2.44
N SER A 42 -12.63 -7.89 3.52
CA SER A 42 -12.55 -9.36 3.46
C SER A 42 -13.87 -10.04 3.08
N ALA A 43 -15.00 -9.38 3.32
CA ALA A 43 -16.33 -9.98 3.16
C ALA A 43 -16.96 -9.67 1.80
N SER A 44 -16.67 -8.50 1.22
CA SER A 44 -17.25 -8.09 -0.06
C SER A 44 -16.28 -7.26 -0.90
N ASP A 45 -16.64 -7.02 -2.15
CA ASP A 45 -15.98 -5.99 -2.95
C ASP A 45 -16.32 -4.59 -2.45
N LEU A 46 -15.41 -3.65 -2.67
CA LEU A 46 -15.61 -2.25 -2.33
C LEU A 46 -16.26 -1.51 -3.51
N ALA A 47 -17.06 -0.49 -3.19
CA ALA A 47 -17.82 0.29 -4.16
C ALA A 47 -16.92 1.12 -5.09
N VAL A 48 -15.81 1.64 -4.57
CA VAL A 48 -14.81 2.39 -5.32
C VAL A 48 -13.69 1.45 -5.77
N LYS A 49 -13.50 1.37 -7.09
CA LYS A 49 -12.44 0.57 -7.71
C LYS A 49 -11.48 1.46 -8.46
N LEU A 50 -10.17 1.29 -8.28
CA LEU A 50 -9.13 2.10 -8.91
C LEU A 50 -8.04 1.19 -9.50
N ARG A 51 -7.46 1.53 -10.66
CA ARG A 51 -6.32 0.78 -11.20
C ARG A 51 -5.05 1.00 -10.39
N SER A 52 -4.60 2.24 -10.30
CA SER A 52 -3.36 2.55 -9.61
C SER A 52 -3.32 3.93 -8.98
N PHE A 53 -2.45 4.08 -7.99
CA PHE A 53 -2.22 5.34 -7.31
C PHE A 53 -0.75 5.54 -6.96
N LYS A 54 -0.18 6.67 -7.34
CA LYS A 54 1.22 7.01 -7.09
C LYS A 54 1.36 8.39 -6.45
N ILE A 55 2.18 8.46 -5.42
CA ILE A 55 2.73 9.70 -4.87
C ILE A 55 4.25 9.66 -5.07
N ALA A 56 4.82 10.71 -5.67
CA ALA A 56 6.27 10.83 -5.77
C ALA A 56 6.77 12.25 -5.47
N TYR A 57 8.00 12.37 -4.97
CA TYR A 57 8.67 13.66 -4.74
C TYR A 57 7.79 14.64 -3.94
N SER A 58 7.10 14.13 -2.92
CA SER A 58 6.08 14.88 -2.20
C SER A 58 6.31 14.80 -0.69
N SER A 59 5.92 15.84 0.03
CA SER A 59 6.02 15.94 1.48
C SER A 59 4.64 16.13 2.11
N GLY A 60 4.40 15.44 3.22
CA GLY A 60 3.12 15.50 3.94
C GLY A 60 2.64 14.15 4.45
N TYR A 61 1.46 14.17 5.06
CA TYR A 61 0.70 12.98 5.41
C TYR A 61 -0.34 12.70 4.34
N PHE A 62 -0.38 11.48 3.84
CA PHE A 62 -1.31 11.00 2.84
C PHE A 62 -2.08 9.83 3.44
N PHE A 63 -3.39 9.83 3.27
CA PHE A 63 -4.25 8.77 3.79
C PHE A 63 -5.19 8.29 2.72
N MET A 64 -5.31 6.98 2.61
CA MET A 64 -6.12 6.31 1.61
C MET A 64 -6.99 5.25 2.27
N SER A 65 -8.28 5.22 1.95
CA SER A 65 -9.20 4.26 2.53
C SER A 65 -10.42 3.94 1.68
N GLY A 66 -10.88 2.69 1.77
CA GLY A 66 -12.13 2.24 1.15
C GLY A 66 -12.04 2.04 -0.36
N ILE A 67 -10.85 1.76 -0.88
CA ILE A 67 -10.61 1.58 -2.32
C ILE A 67 -10.21 0.13 -2.61
N GLN A 68 -10.83 -0.47 -3.62
CA GLN A 68 -10.40 -1.75 -4.17
C GLN A 68 -9.53 -1.53 -5.40
N TYR A 69 -8.36 -2.14 -5.42
CA TYR A 69 -7.47 -2.11 -6.57
C TYR A 69 -7.82 -3.22 -7.55
N VAL A 70 -8.07 -2.82 -8.80
CA VAL A 70 -8.47 -3.70 -9.91
C VAL A 70 -7.59 -3.45 -11.12
N ASP A 71 -7.69 -4.29 -12.13
CA ASP A 71 -6.89 -4.19 -13.35
C ASP A 71 -5.36 -4.11 -13.06
N GLN A 72 -4.93 -4.81 -12.00
CA GLN A 72 -3.57 -4.79 -11.47
C GLN A 72 -2.55 -5.35 -12.47
N ALA A 73 -2.99 -6.22 -13.37
CA ALA A 73 -2.20 -6.72 -14.51
C ALA A 73 -1.79 -5.61 -15.47
N ASN A 74 -2.50 -4.47 -15.48
CA ASN A 74 -2.25 -3.32 -16.32
C ASN A 74 -1.77 -2.09 -15.53
N ALA A 75 -1.57 -2.21 -14.22
CA ALA A 75 -1.03 -1.12 -13.38
C ALA A 75 0.37 -0.68 -13.87
N PRO A 76 0.78 0.59 -13.68
CA PRO A 76 1.99 1.14 -14.27
C PRO A 76 3.24 0.30 -13.99
N LEU A 77 4.04 0.09 -15.04
CA LEU A 77 5.32 -0.60 -14.95
C LEU A 77 6.41 0.39 -14.54
N VAL A 78 7.03 0.20 -13.39
CA VAL A 78 8.10 1.05 -12.87
C VAL A 78 9.29 0.18 -12.51
N SER A 79 10.40 0.36 -13.23
CA SER A 79 11.59 -0.49 -13.09
C SER A 79 11.25 -1.99 -13.20
N ASP A 80 10.55 -2.35 -14.27
CA ASP A 80 10.10 -3.71 -14.61
C ASP A 80 9.11 -4.38 -13.64
N GLN A 81 8.61 -3.63 -12.66
CA GLN A 81 7.66 -4.13 -11.68
C GLN A 81 6.36 -3.33 -11.71
N ARG A 82 5.22 -4.03 -11.72
CA ARG A 82 3.90 -3.38 -11.63
C ARG A 82 3.55 -3.04 -10.18
N ARG A 83 2.94 -1.87 -9.98
CA ARG A 83 2.60 -1.37 -8.64
C ARG A 83 1.19 -0.79 -8.62
N SER A 84 0.33 -1.30 -7.73
CA SER A 84 -1.03 -0.75 -7.57
C SER A 84 -1.02 0.52 -6.73
N VAL A 85 -0.24 0.54 -5.65
CA VAL A 85 -0.02 1.74 -4.84
C VAL A 85 1.47 1.99 -4.69
N GLN A 86 1.90 3.23 -4.93
CA GLN A 86 3.29 3.64 -4.78
C GLN A 86 3.41 4.94 -3.98
N VAL A 87 4.32 4.96 -3.01
CA VAL A 87 4.90 6.19 -2.43
C VAL A 87 6.40 6.18 -2.67
N GLU A 88 6.92 7.25 -3.27
CA GLU A 88 8.31 7.33 -3.75
C GLU A 88 8.94 8.68 -3.37
N GLN A 89 10.16 8.64 -2.86
CA GLN A 89 10.95 9.86 -2.57
C GLN A 89 10.18 10.91 -1.75
N GLY A 90 9.60 10.49 -0.62
CA GLY A 90 9.10 11.38 0.42
C GLY A 90 7.67 11.09 0.90
N GLY A 91 7.32 11.69 2.04
CA GLY A 91 5.98 11.64 2.61
C GLY A 91 5.69 10.42 3.49
N TYR A 92 4.52 10.46 4.14
CA TYR A 92 3.95 9.35 4.88
C TYR A 92 2.65 8.94 4.20
N LEU A 93 2.56 7.73 3.68
CA LEU A 93 1.32 7.14 3.18
C LEU A 93 0.73 6.16 4.20
N ALA A 94 -0.52 6.38 4.59
CA ALA A 94 -1.34 5.45 5.36
C ALA A 94 -2.42 4.83 4.44
N VAL A 95 -2.49 3.50 4.40
CA VAL A 95 -3.49 2.73 3.65
C VAL A 95 -4.33 1.93 4.64
N SER A 96 -5.65 2.14 4.64
CA SER A 96 -6.56 1.55 5.63
C SER A 96 -7.84 1.04 4.99
N GLY A 97 -8.23 -0.20 5.23
CA GLY A 97 -9.49 -0.75 4.72
C GLY A 97 -9.57 -0.77 3.19
N CYS A 98 -8.44 -1.00 2.51
CA CYS A 98 -8.39 -1.19 1.06
C CYS A 98 -8.39 -2.68 0.70
N LYS A 99 -8.63 -3.01 -0.58
CA LYS A 99 -8.66 -4.40 -1.06
C LYS A 99 -7.79 -4.61 -2.30
N PHE A 100 -7.05 -5.71 -2.34
CA PHE A 100 -6.28 -6.18 -3.48
C PHE A 100 -6.59 -7.67 -3.67
N ALA A 101 -7.38 -8.03 -4.69
CA ALA A 101 -7.96 -9.38 -4.77
C ALA A 101 -7.88 -10.05 -6.15
N GLU A 102 -7.30 -9.40 -7.15
CA GLU A 102 -7.02 -10.07 -8.43
C GLU A 102 -5.82 -11.00 -8.32
N ASN A 103 -5.83 -12.09 -9.10
CA ASN A 103 -4.73 -13.04 -9.10
C ASN A 103 -3.55 -12.51 -9.93
N VAL A 104 -2.60 -11.89 -9.23
CA VAL A 104 -1.35 -11.36 -9.80
C VAL A 104 -0.12 -12.10 -9.28
N LYS A 105 -0.33 -13.25 -8.62
CA LYS A 105 0.71 -14.04 -7.94
C LYS A 105 1.85 -14.49 -8.86
N SER A 106 1.56 -14.72 -10.15
CA SER A 106 2.51 -15.17 -11.15
C SER A 106 3.15 -14.03 -11.97
N MET A 107 2.85 -12.78 -11.65
CA MET A 107 3.39 -11.59 -12.34
C MET A 107 4.29 -10.81 -11.40
N ASP A 108 5.31 -10.12 -11.91
CA ASP A 108 6.12 -9.21 -11.09
C ASP A 108 5.30 -7.98 -10.69
N HIS A 109 4.72 -8.06 -9.50
CA HIS A 109 3.77 -7.10 -8.97
C HIS A 109 3.94 -6.93 -7.46
N VAL A 110 3.85 -5.67 -7.04
CA VAL A 110 3.75 -5.27 -5.63
C VAL A 110 2.45 -4.50 -5.43
N SER A 111 1.58 -4.96 -4.53
CA SER A 111 0.31 -4.29 -4.29
C SER A 111 0.51 -2.90 -3.67
N ILE A 112 1.38 -2.77 -2.67
CA ILE A 112 1.73 -1.48 -2.05
C ILE A 112 3.25 -1.35 -1.89
N TYR A 113 3.82 -0.32 -2.51
CA TYR A 113 5.26 -0.08 -2.55
C TYR A 113 5.63 1.24 -1.86
N ALA A 114 6.71 1.21 -1.07
CA ALA A 114 7.39 2.39 -0.56
C ALA A 114 8.86 2.40 -0.98
N GLY A 115 9.32 3.50 -1.58
CA GLY A 115 10.71 3.68 -2.05
C GLY A 115 11.32 5.02 -1.63
N GLY A 116 12.65 5.13 -1.77
CA GLY A 116 13.39 6.34 -1.41
C GLY A 116 13.33 6.62 0.09
N SER A 117 13.03 7.86 0.49
CA SER A 117 12.91 8.28 1.89
C SER A 117 11.47 8.24 2.46
N SER A 118 10.61 7.41 1.88
CA SER A 118 9.17 7.39 2.17
C SER A 118 8.80 6.54 3.39
N LYS A 119 7.65 6.84 4.00
CA LYS A 119 7.06 6.04 5.08
C LYS A 119 5.71 5.47 4.65
N LEU A 120 5.46 4.21 4.97
CA LEU A 120 4.23 3.50 4.65
C LEU A 120 3.65 2.83 5.89
N HIS A 121 2.34 2.94 6.07
CA HIS A 121 1.59 2.23 7.10
C HIS A 121 0.35 1.58 6.50
N VAL A 122 0.22 0.26 6.67
CA VAL A 122 -0.92 -0.52 6.15
C VAL A 122 -1.68 -1.14 7.32
N TYR A 123 -2.98 -0.85 7.42
CA TYR A 123 -3.83 -1.30 8.54
C TYR A 123 -5.32 -1.34 8.23
N GLY A 124 -6.15 -1.49 9.27
CA GLY A 124 -7.61 -1.31 9.20
C GLY A 124 -8.30 -2.37 8.36
N LYS A 125 -7.92 -3.64 8.56
CA LYS A 125 -8.36 -4.78 7.76
C LYS A 125 -8.12 -4.60 6.25
N THR A 126 -7.02 -3.96 5.87
CA THR A 126 -6.62 -3.96 4.45
C THR A 126 -6.39 -5.40 4.00
N THR A 127 -7.08 -5.80 2.92
CA THR A 127 -7.19 -7.20 2.49
C THR A 127 -6.37 -7.48 1.23
N PHE A 128 -5.56 -8.54 1.27
CA PHE A 128 -4.72 -9.00 0.17
C PHE A 128 -5.02 -10.46 -0.17
N ILE A 129 -5.40 -10.76 -1.42
CA ILE A 129 -5.72 -12.11 -1.87
C ILE A 129 -5.05 -12.38 -3.21
N ASN A 130 -4.31 -13.49 -3.33
CA ASN A 130 -3.64 -13.91 -4.58
C ASN A 130 -2.60 -12.89 -5.12
N GLN A 131 -1.92 -12.18 -4.23
CA GLN A 131 -0.88 -11.21 -4.59
C GLN A 131 0.50 -11.87 -4.71
N ASN A 132 1.38 -11.33 -5.58
CA ASN A 132 2.79 -11.75 -5.59
C ASN A 132 3.49 -11.18 -4.35
N VAL A 133 3.67 -9.86 -4.27
CA VAL A 133 4.16 -9.18 -3.06
C VAL A 133 3.08 -8.24 -2.56
N CYS A 134 2.56 -8.45 -1.34
CA CYS A 134 1.50 -7.58 -0.82
C CYS A 134 2.03 -6.18 -0.52
N MET A 135 3.18 -6.11 0.16
CA MET A 135 3.75 -4.84 0.59
C MET A 135 5.29 -4.86 0.52
N SER A 136 5.91 -3.76 0.09
CA SER A 136 7.37 -3.63 -0.02
C SER A 136 7.89 -2.31 0.54
N ALA A 137 9.05 -2.37 1.21
CA ALA A 137 9.89 -1.22 1.52
C ALA A 137 11.25 -1.36 0.84
N THR A 138 11.62 -0.36 0.05
CA THR A 138 12.84 -0.38 -0.77
C THR A 138 13.70 0.87 -0.52
N LEU A 139 15.03 0.73 -0.62
CA LEU A 139 16.01 1.80 -0.30
C LEU A 139 15.85 2.29 1.16
N LEU A 140 15.77 3.60 1.42
CA LEU A 140 15.65 4.14 2.77
C LEU A 140 14.21 4.15 3.30
N ALA A 141 13.30 3.44 2.64
CA ALA A 141 11.88 3.48 2.98
C ALA A 141 11.59 2.66 4.25
N GLU A 142 10.57 3.10 4.98
CA GLU A 142 10.08 2.41 6.16
C GLU A 142 8.63 1.98 5.97
N LEU A 143 8.34 0.73 6.32
CA LEU A 143 6.99 0.16 6.27
C LEU A 143 6.59 -0.34 7.65
N ARG A 144 5.35 -0.07 8.04
CA ARG A 144 4.67 -0.70 9.16
C ARG A 144 3.41 -1.39 8.67
N ALA A 145 3.17 -2.61 9.11
CA ALA A 145 1.90 -3.29 8.87
C ALA A 145 1.32 -3.87 10.16
N GLY A 146 0.01 -3.73 10.33
CA GLY A 146 -0.74 -4.32 11.45
C GLY A 146 -2.24 -4.28 11.18
N ASP A 147 -3.00 -5.26 11.68
CA ASP A 147 -4.43 -5.42 11.33
C ASP A 147 -4.66 -5.50 9.81
N ILE A 148 -4.04 -6.51 9.19
CA ILE A 148 -4.18 -6.85 7.77
C ILE A 148 -4.82 -8.23 7.65
N GLN A 149 -5.52 -8.47 6.54
CA GLN A 149 -6.23 -9.72 6.28
C GLN A 149 -5.89 -10.23 4.88
N GLY A 150 -6.05 -11.54 4.65
CA GLY A 150 -5.70 -12.08 3.36
C GLY A 150 -5.31 -13.55 3.37
N SER A 151 -5.16 -14.09 2.17
CA SER A 151 -4.77 -15.48 1.95
C SER A 151 -4.18 -15.68 0.56
N SER A 152 -3.49 -16.82 0.38
CA SER A 152 -2.98 -17.26 -0.93
C SER A 152 -1.97 -16.32 -1.57
N ASN A 153 -1.39 -15.38 -0.82
CA ASN A 153 -0.33 -14.49 -1.32
C ASN A 153 1.01 -15.23 -1.38
N LEU A 154 1.93 -14.82 -2.27
CA LEU A 154 3.26 -15.42 -2.34
C LEU A 154 4.18 -14.85 -1.26
N VAL A 155 4.36 -13.53 -1.23
CA VAL A 155 5.15 -12.79 -0.24
C VAL A 155 4.27 -11.79 0.49
N GLY A 156 4.32 -11.81 1.83
CA GLY A 156 3.55 -10.90 2.66
C GLY A 156 4.15 -9.51 2.74
N ALA A 157 5.36 -9.41 3.31
CA ALA A 157 6.11 -8.15 3.35
C ALA A 157 7.56 -8.36 2.86
N LEU A 158 8.01 -7.49 1.96
CA LEU A 158 9.37 -7.47 1.43
C LEU A 158 10.14 -6.26 1.98
N ALA A 159 11.33 -6.49 2.52
CA ALA A 159 12.31 -5.43 2.78
C ALA A 159 13.50 -5.59 1.82
N ASP A 160 13.67 -4.66 0.89
CA ASP A 160 14.78 -4.63 -0.07
C ASP A 160 15.64 -3.38 0.13
N SER A 161 16.70 -3.51 0.92
CA SER A 161 17.46 -2.37 1.49
C SER A 161 16.66 -1.45 2.44
N GLY A 162 15.33 -1.60 2.53
CA GLY A 162 14.45 -0.85 3.44
C GLY A 162 14.18 -1.54 4.77
N THR A 163 13.32 -0.91 5.59
CA THR A 163 12.93 -1.46 6.91
C THR A 163 11.44 -1.77 6.96
N VAL A 164 11.10 -2.98 7.41
CA VAL A 164 9.72 -3.43 7.64
C VAL A 164 9.49 -3.74 9.12
N ARG A 165 8.40 -3.22 9.68
CA ARG A 165 7.90 -3.51 11.03
C ARG A 165 6.54 -4.19 10.93
N ALA A 166 6.52 -5.51 10.98
CA ALA A 166 5.30 -6.29 10.80
C ALA A 166 5.41 -7.68 11.44
N SER A 167 4.27 -8.22 11.87
CA SER A 167 4.13 -9.64 12.21
C SER A 167 3.14 -10.26 11.23
N ILE A 168 3.65 -11.01 10.25
CA ILE A 168 2.85 -11.61 9.18
C ILE A 168 2.69 -13.12 9.45
N SER A 169 1.47 -13.63 9.35
CA SER A 169 1.15 -15.05 9.54
C SER A 169 1.46 -15.89 8.29
N SER A 170 1.77 -17.18 8.47
CA SER A 170 1.85 -18.16 7.37
C SER A 170 0.49 -18.44 6.72
N SER A 171 -0.63 -18.15 7.40
CA SER A 171 -1.95 -18.19 6.79
C SER A 171 -2.19 -17.04 5.80
N PHE A 172 -1.43 -15.94 5.91
CA PHE A 172 -1.57 -14.76 5.06
C PHE A 172 -0.79 -14.91 3.74
N ALA A 173 0.43 -15.43 3.80
CA ALA A 173 1.30 -15.62 2.63
C ALA A 173 2.19 -16.86 2.77
N THR A 174 2.54 -17.48 1.63
CA THR A 174 3.48 -18.61 1.58
C THR A 174 4.84 -18.24 2.19
N THR A 175 5.33 -17.03 1.88
CA THR A 175 6.50 -16.42 2.52
C THR A 175 6.05 -15.18 3.30
N PRO A 176 5.83 -15.29 4.62
CA PRO A 176 5.27 -14.19 5.42
C PRO A 176 6.09 -12.90 5.33
N THR A 177 7.41 -13.01 5.46
CA THR A 177 8.36 -11.91 5.33
C THR A 177 9.56 -12.35 4.51
N LYS A 178 10.09 -11.46 3.65
CA LYS A 178 11.27 -11.68 2.83
C LYS A 178 12.23 -10.49 2.94
N THR A 179 13.52 -10.75 3.04
CA THR A 179 14.57 -9.74 2.89
C THR A 179 15.26 -9.87 1.53
N ALA A 180 15.74 -8.75 1.00
CA ALA A 180 16.66 -8.65 -0.12
C ALA A 180 17.67 -7.54 0.16
N SER A 181 18.85 -7.61 -0.48
CA SER A 181 19.93 -6.64 -0.30
C SER A 181 20.22 -6.38 1.20
N TYR A 182 20.20 -5.12 1.65
CA TYR A 182 20.41 -4.74 3.05
C TYR A 182 19.10 -4.57 3.85
N GLY A 183 18.03 -5.27 3.46
CA GLY A 183 16.71 -5.13 4.07
C GLY A 183 16.64 -5.64 5.52
N LEU A 184 15.85 -4.97 6.35
CA LEU A 184 15.66 -5.29 7.77
C LEU A 184 14.18 -5.56 8.10
N ILE A 185 13.88 -6.70 8.73
CA ILE A 185 12.56 -7.02 9.29
C ILE A 185 12.61 -6.95 10.82
N ILE A 186 11.66 -6.24 11.41
CA ILE A 186 11.49 -6.15 12.87
C ILE A 186 10.10 -6.72 13.21
N THR A 187 10.08 -7.90 13.84
CA THR A 187 8.83 -8.59 14.22
C THR A 187 8.50 -8.42 15.71
N LYS A 188 9.52 -8.42 16.58
CA LYS A 188 9.46 -8.12 18.01
C LYS A 188 10.80 -7.51 18.44
N GLY A 189 10.77 -6.46 19.24
CA GLY A 189 11.98 -5.90 19.85
C GLY A 189 12.36 -6.70 21.08
N THR A 190 13.20 -7.72 20.94
CA THR A 190 13.99 -8.22 22.06
C THR A 190 15.45 -7.89 21.79
N VAL A 191 15.96 -6.97 22.60
CA VAL A 191 17.39 -6.73 22.78
C VAL A 191 17.84 -7.75 23.82
N MET A 192 18.87 -8.54 23.51
CA MET A 192 19.54 -9.39 24.51
C MET A 192 20.24 -8.51 25.56
#